data_AF-A0A7C5TXS9-F1
#
_entry.id   AF-A0A7C5TXS9-F1
#
_cell.length_a   1.000
_cell.length_b   1.000
_cell.length_c   1.000
_cell.angle_alpha   90.00
_cell.angle_beta   90.00
_cell.angle_gamma   90.00
#
_symmetry.space_group_name_H-M   'P 1'
#
loop_
_entity.id
_entity.type
_entity.pdbx_description
1 polymer ?
#
loop_
_entity_poly.entity_id
_entity_poly.type
_entity_poly.pdbx_seq_one_letter_code
_entity_poly.pdbx_strand_id
1 'polypeptide(L)'
;MSEPQRGQWSSQVGFILAAAGSAIGLGNIWRFPYSAGENGGGAFVLVYLLCVVAIGLPVMLLEISVGRATQKNPVGAIEAIAPRSLWKGIGYLAILT
;
A
#
# COMPACT_ATOMS: atom_id res chain seq x y z
N MET A 1 -7.10 -12.64 30.07
CA MET A 1 -6.12 -11.73 29.46
C MET A 1 -6.90 -10.89 28.46
N SER A 2 -7.29 -9.68 28.82
CA SER A 2 -8.04 -8.78 27.92
C SER A 2 -7.15 -8.44 26.73
N GLU A 3 -7.51 -8.90 25.53
CA GLU A 3 -6.82 -8.49 24.30
C GLU A 3 -6.81 -6.96 24.24
N PRO A 4 -5.66 -6.31 23.99
CA PRO A 4 -5.63 -4.87 23.81
C PRO A 4 -6.52 -4.52 22.62
N GLN A 5 -7.62 -3.80 22.88
CA GLN A 5 -8.48 -3.27 21.83
C GLN A 5 -7.62 -2.41 20.90
N ARG A 6 -7.45 -2.85 19.65
CA ARG A 6 -6.75 -2.06 18.62
C ARG A 6 -7.43 -0.71 18.50
N GLY A 7 -6.64 0.36 18.53
CA GLY A 7 -7.14 1.71 18.29
C GLY A 7 -7.77 1.80 16.90
N GLN A 8 -9.03 2.22 16.84
CA GLN A 8 -9.70 2.52 15.58
C GLN A 8 -9.53 4.00 15.23
N TRP A 9 -9.52 4.29 13.94
CA TRP A 9 -9.48 5.66 13.45
C TRP A 9 -10.76 6.40 13.82
N SER A 10 -10.62 7.54 14.50
CA SER A 10 -11.75 8.37 14.92
C SER A 10 -12.51 8.99 13.74
N SER A 11 -11.86 9.17 12.59
CA SER A 11 -12.48 9.73 11.38
C SER A 11 -11.94 9.08 10.10
N GLN A 12 -12.83 8.86 9.13
CA GLN A 12 -12.47 8.40 7.77
C GLN A 12 -11.52 9.38 7.08
N VAL A 13 -11.70 10.69 7.32
CA VAL A 13 -10.82 11.73 6.77
C VAL A 13 -9.42 11.62 7.37
N GLY A 14 -9.33 11.33 8.67
CA GLY A 14 -8.06 11.09 9.35
C GLY A 14 -7.30 9.87 8.78
N PHE A 15 -8.03 8.80 8.48
CA PHE A 15 -7.46 7.62 7.82
C PHE A 15 -6.93 7.94 6.41
N ILE A 16 -7.73 8.65 5.60
CA ILE A 16 -7.33 9.02 4.23
C ILE A 16 -6.11 9.95 4.25
N LEU A 17 -6.07 10.93 5.15
CA LEU A 17 -4.94 11.84 5.30
C LEU A 17 -3.67 11.12 5.75
N ALA A 18 -3.77 10.19 6.70
CA ALA A 18 -2.63 9.38 7.14
C ALA A 18 -2.11 8.49 5.99
N ALA A 19 -3.01 7.86 5.23
CA ALA A 19 -2.64 7.05 4.07
C ALA A 19 -2.01 7.91 2.94
N ALA A 20 -2.58 9.08 2.66
CA ALA A 20 -2.03 10.01 1.68
C ALA A 20 -0.65 10.54 2.08
N GLY A 21 -0.46 10.88 3.37
CA GLY A 21 0.83 11.27 3.90
C GLY A 21 1.89 10.16 3.82
N SER A 22 1.49 8.90 4.01
CA SER A 22 2.38 7.75 3.80
C SER A 22 2.75 7.52 2.33
N ALA A 23 1.83 7.81 1.41
CA ALA A 23 2.04 7.61 -0.02
C ALA A 23 2.88 8.72 -0.67
N ILE A 24 2.82 9.95 -0.13
CA ILE A 24 3.52 11.12 -0.67
C ILE A 24 4.87 11.28 0.05
N GLY A 25 5.94 10.78 -0.57
CA GLY A 25 7.31 10.86 -0.02
C GLY A 25 8.31 11.60 -0.91
N LEU A 26 9.56 11.71 -0.41
CA LEU A 26 10.70 12.31 -1.12
C LEU A 26 10.90 11.75 -2.54
N GLY A 27 10.62 10.46 -2.74
CA GLY A 27 10.69 9.82 -4.05
C GLY A 27 9.79 10.48 -5.10
N ASN A 28 8.60 10.96 -4.72
CA ASN A 28 7.66 11.57 -5.65
C ASN A 28 8.06 13.00 -6.04
N ILE A 29 8.87 13.66 -5.22
CA ILE A 29 9.29 15.06 -5.43
C ILE A 29 10.58 15.14 -6.25
N TRP A 30 11.51 14.19 -6.11
CA TRP A 30 12.82 14.23 -6.78
C TRP A 30 13.03 13.14 -7.82
N ARG A 31 12.64 11.90 -7.54
CA ARG A 31 12.87 10.76 -8.46
C ARG A 31 11.92 10.79 -9.65
N PHE A 32 10.68 11.25 -9.43
CA PHE A 32 9.68 11.39 -10.48
C PHE A 32 10.08 12.40 -11.58
N PRO A 33 10.43 13.67 -11.27
CA PRO A 33 10.82 14.63 -12.31
C PRO A 33 12.13 14.22 -13.01
N TYR A 34 13.07 13.61 -12.30
CA TYR A 34 14.31 13.10 -12.89
C TYR A 34 14.03 11.98 -13.89
N SER A 35 13.24 10.97 -13.49
CA SER A 35 12.88 9.85 -14.38
C SER A 35 12.03 10.29 -15.56
N ALA A 36 11.09 11.23 -15.34
CA ALA A 36 10.31 11.82 -16.41
C ALA A 36 11.21 12.60 -17.39
N GLY A 37 12.16 13.39 -16.89
CA GLY A 37 13.11 14.13 -17.74
C GLY A 37 13.96 13.23 -18.65
N GLU A 38 14.53 12.15 -18.10
CA GLU A 38 15.40 11.23 -18.87
C GLU A 38 14.64 10.29 -19.82
N ASN A 39 13.41 9.89 -19.49
CA ASN A 39 12.66 8.87 -20.25
C ASN A 39 11.68 9.47 -21.28
N GLY A 40 11.93 10.69 -21.78
CA GLY A 40 11.10 11.30 -22.82
C GLY A 40 9.90 12.09 -22.31
N GLY A 41 9.97 12.60 -21.08
CA GLY A 41 9.07 13.61 -20.52
C GLY A 41 7.61 13.17 -20.49
N GLY A 42 6.80 13.82 -21.32
CA GLY A 42 5.34 13.65 -21.35
C GLY A 42 4.88 12.24 -21.74
N ALA A 43 5.61 11.54 -22.61
CA ALA A 43 5.26 10.17 -22.99
C ALA A 43 5.42 9.20 -21.81
N PHE A 44 6.50 9.35 -21.05
CA PHE A 44 6.73 8.58 -19.82
C PHE A 44 5.67 8.85 -18.76
N VAL A 45 5.30 10.11 -18.55
CA VAL A 45 4.24 10.48 -17.59
C VAL A 45 2.91 9.82 -17.96
N LEU A 46 2.56 9.76 -19.24
CA LEU A 46 1.32 9.15 -19.72
C LEU A 46 1.27 7.65 -19.42
N VAL A 47 2.35 6.93 -19.72
CA VAL A 47 2.47 5.49 -19.42
C VAL A 47 2.52 5.26 -17.91
N TYR A 48 3.24 6.09 -17.16
CA TYR A 48 3.30 6.04 -15.70
C TYR A 48 1.90 6.17 -15.08
N LEU A 49 1.12 7.15 -15.53
CA LEU A 49 -0.23 7.41 -15.01
C LEU A 49 -1.18 6.26 -15.34
N LEU A 50 -1.04 5.68 -16.54
CA LEU A 50 -1.79 4.49 -16.94
C LEU A 50 -1.45 3.29 -16.05
N CYS A 51 -0.17 3.05 -15.77
CA CYS A 51 0.27 1.99 -14.85
C CYS A 51 -0.22 2.23 -13.41
N VAL A 52 -0.20 3.47 -12.92
CA VAL A 52 -0.71 3.82 -11.59
C VAL A 52 -2.22 3.53 -11.49
N VAL A 53 -3.00 3.87 -12.52
CA VAL A 53 -4.44 3.60 -12.53
C VAL A 53 -4.72 2.10 -12.70
N ALA A 54 -4.01 1.42 -13.59
CA ALA A 54 -4.26 0.02 -13.92
C ALA A 54 -3.72 -0.96 -12.87
N ILE A 55 -2.66 -0.61 -12.14
CA ILE A 55 -1.99 -1.51 -11.18
C ILE A 55 -1.98 -0.91 -9.78
N GLY A 56 -1.57 0.35 -9.65
CA GLY A 56 -1.46 1.02 -8.34
C GLY A 56 -2.79 1.10 -7.59
N LEU A 57 -3.84 1.59 -8.24
CA LEU A 57 -5.18 1.66 -7.64
C LEU A 57 -5.75 0.31 -7.22
N PRO A 58 -5.81 -0.74 -8.08
CA PRO A 58 -6.36 -2.02 -7.65
C PRO A 58 -5.53 -2.67 -6.54
N VAL A 59 -4.20 -2.57 -6.58
CA VAL A 59 -3.34 -3.08 -5.50
C VAL A 59 -3.62 -2.35 -4.18
N MET A 60 -3.72 -1.02 -4.21
CA MET A 60 -4.04 -0.22 -3.02
C MET A 60 -5.42 -0.58 -2.45
N LEU A 61 -6.42 -0.75 -3.30
CA LEU A 61 -7.77 -1.16 -2.87
C LEU A 61 -7.78 -2.57 -2.27
N LEU A 62 -7.03 -3.50 -2.86
CA LEU A 62 -6.87 -4.86 -2.33
C LEU A 62 -6.24 -4.81 -0.93
N GLU A 63 -5.16 -4.05 -0.76
CA GLU A 63 -4.44 -3.98 0.52
C GLU A 63 -5.28 -3.34 1.63
N ILE A 64 -6.01 -2.25 1.32
CA ILE A 64 -6.95 -1.63 2.25
C ILE A 64 -8.11 -2.58 2.59
N SER A 65 -8.64 -3.31 1.59
CA SER A 65 -9.76 -4.25 1.80
C SER A 65 -9.34 -5.44 2.67
N VAL A 66 -8.17 -6.02 2.40
CA VAL A 66 -7.58 -7.12 3.18
C VAL A 66 -7.26 -6.66 4.60
N GLY A 67 -6.65 -5.48 4.77
CA GLY A 67 -6.36 -4.90 6.08
C GLY A 67 -7.64 -4.61 6.87
N ARG A 68 -8.70 -4.11 6.21
CA ARG A 68 -10.00 -3.86 6.84
C ARG A 68 -10.72 -5.14 7.25
N ALA A 69 -10.71 -6.17 6.40
CA ALA A 69 -11.39 -7.44 6.66
C ALA A 69 -10.70 -8.26 7.75
N THR A 70 -9.37 -8.27 7.78
CA THR A 70 -8.61 -9.08 8.74
C THR A 70 -8.33 -8.35 10.05
N GLN A 71 -8.27 -7.01 10.04
CA GLN A 71 -7.86 -6.17 11.18
C GLN A 71 -6.57 -6.68 11.86
N LYS A 72 -5.70 -7.37 11.12
CA LYS A 72 -4.50 -8.06 11.62
C LYS A 72 -3.24 -7.49 10.96
N ASN A 73 -2.09 -7.72 11.61
CA ASN A 73 -0.78 -7.38 11.03
C ASN A 73 -0.59 -8.12 9.68
N PRO A 74 0.28 -7.64 8.77
CA PRO A 74 0.47 -8.22 7.43
C PRO A 74 0.64 -9.75 7.43
N VAL A 75 1.45 -10.28 8.35
CA VAL A 75 1.65 -11.73 8.54
C VAL A 75 0.37 -12.44 8.99
N GLY A 76 -0.36 -11.84 9.94
CA GLY A 76 -1.62 -12.39 10.47
C GLY A 76 -2.82 -12.22 9.52
N ALA A 77 -2.77 -11.24 8.61
CA ALA A 77 -3.77 -11.03 7.57
C ALA A 77 -3.66 -12.10 6.49
N ILE A 78 -2.43 -12.39 6.05
CA ILE A 78 -2.16 -13.48 5.09
C ILE A 78 -2.50 -14.85 5.71
N GLU A 79 -2.22 -15.04 7.00
CA GLU A 79 -2.59 -16.28 7.70
C GLU A 79 -4.11 -16.46 7.84
N ALA A 80 -4.86 -15.36 7.98
CA ALA A 80 -6.32 -15.39 8.05
C ALA A 80 -6.98 -15.70 6.69
N ILE A 81 -6.36 -15.27 5.58
CA ILE A 81 -6.91 -15.45 4.22
C ILE A 81 -6.44 -16.77 3.60
N ALA A 82 -5.21 -17.19 3.86
CA ALA A 82 -4.61 -18.38 3.26
C ALA A 82 -3.78 -19.19 4.29
N PRO A 83 -4.43 -19.87 5.25
CA PRO A 83 -3.77 -20.54 6.38
C PRO A 83 -2.77 -21.65 5.98
N ARG A 84 -2.90 -22.22 4.77
CA ARG A 84 -2.08 -23.33 4.24
C ARG A 84 -1.18 -22.98 3.05
N SER A 85 -1.08 -21.71 2.68
CA SER A 85 -0.39 -21.29 1.45
C SER A 85 1.04 -20.79 1.70
N LEU A 86 1.95 -21.00 0.74
CA LEU A 86 3.35 -20.49 0.73
C LEU A 86 3.44 -18.95 0.78
N TRP A 87 2.31 -18.26 0.71
CA TRP A 87 2.18 -16.81 0.72
C TRP A 87 2.52 -16.19 2.07
N LYS A 88 2.68 -16.98 3.16
CA LYS A 88 3.25 -16.50 4.43
C LYS A 88 4.60 -15.80 4.22
N GLY A 89 5.40 -16.25 3.25
CA GLY A 89 6.67 -15.62 2.90
C GLY A 89 6.54 -14.17 2.43
N ILE A 90 5.44 -13.80 1.77
CA ILE A 90 5.19 -12.43 1.29
C ILE A 90 4.98 -11.48 2.48
N GLY A 91 4.32 -11.95 3.55
CA GLY A 91 4.13 -11.16 4.77
C GLY A 91 5.42 -10.89 5.53
N TYR A 92 6.34 -11.87 5.54
CA TYR A 92 7.68 -11.68 6.12
C TYR A 92 8.57 -10.80 5.24
N LEU A 93 8.49 -10.95 3.91
CA LEU A 93 9.22 -10.10 2.97
C LEU A 93 8.79 -8.63 3.07
N ALA A 94 7.50 -8.36 3.26
CA ALA A 94 6.98 -7.01 3.46
C ALA A 94 7.45 -6.35 4.77
N ILE A 95 7.87 -7.14 5.77
CA ILE A 95 8.48 -6.62 7.01
C ILE A 95 10.00 -6.46 6.86
N LEU A 96 10.62 -7.31 6.05
CA LEU A 96 12.06 -7.34 5.84
C LEU A 96 12.55 -6.24 4.87
N THR A 97 11.69 -5.82 3.95
CA THR A 97 12.00 -4.84 2.89
C THR A 97 11.59 -3.44 3.32
#